data_AF-G9MU79-F1
#
_entry.id   AF-G9MU79-F1
#
_cell.length_a   1.000
_cell.length_b   1.000
_cell.length_c   1.000
_cell.angle_alpha   90.00
_cell.angle_beta   90.00
_cell.angle_gamma   90.00
#
_symmetry.space_group_name_H-M   'P 1'
#
loop_
_entity.id
_entity.type
_entity.pdbx_description
1 polymer ?
#
loop_
_entity_poly.entity_id
_entity_poly.type
_entity_poly.pdbx_seq_one_letter_code
_entity_poly.pdbx_strand_id
1 'polypeptide(L)'
;MVWYFAYGSNMRSSVMTNRSITPQRAVAARVPTHVLTFDIFGFPYSEPSFASIAERSNVAVKTVLSKNGTVELPPVHGVAYLITQEEYIKLVVSEGGGVAYREIEIEAEFLTEKGQPSGQRATVSTLEAKYPFRPNAAPSARYLGLLITGAAEHKLPHDYQEYLHQLECLEPPQSRLLRLRAFFFLSFWKPVLQQLVKYMKANVKADGHCEQWIEDLIVRGYGAMWSSHNWVYAPFWGRGDGR
;
A
#
# COMPACT_ATOMS: atom_id res chain seq x y z
N MET A 1 -9.26 5.02 -22.33
CA MET A 1 -9.81 5.12 -20.97
C MET A 1 -9.48 3.83 -20.25
N VAL A 2 -9.19 3.91 -18.95
CA VAL A 2 -8.81 2.76 -18.11
C VAL A 2 -9.64 2.81 -16.84
N TRP A 3 -10.13 1.66 -16.39
CA TRP A 3 -10.64 1.51 -15.03
C TRP A 3 -9.49 1.16 -14.11
N TYR A 4 -9.08 2.12 -13.27
CA TYR A 4 -8.09 1.91 -12.23
C TYR A 4 -8.77 1.57 -10.91
N PHE A 5 -8.43 0.43 -10.31
CA PHE A 5 -8.95 0.05 -9.00
C PHE A 5 -7.97 0.43 -7.88
N ALA A 6 -8.40 1.36 -7.04
CA ALA A 6 -7.67 1.81 -5.86
C ALA A 6 -8.18 1.10 -4.59
N TYR A 7 -7.27 0.49 -3.84
CA TYR A 7 -7.57 -0.19 -2.56
C TYR A 7 -6.76 0.37 -1.37
N GLY A 8 -5.80 1.26 -1.65
CA GLY A 8 -4.89 1.87 -0.67
C GLY A 8 -5.16 3.37 -0.50
N SER A 9 -4.10 4.16 -0.33
CA SER A 9 -4.22 5.62 -0.15
C SER A 9 -4.93 6.34 -1.30
N ASN A 10 -4.89 5.78 -2.51
CA ASN A 10 -5.53 6.35 -3.69
C ASN A 10 -7.07 6.28 -3.63
N MET A 11 -7.66 5.56 -2.67
CA MET A 11 -9.10 5.64 -2.40
C MET A 11 -9.53 7.03 -1.92
N ARG A 12 -8.61 7.84 -1.38
CA ARG A 12 -8.92 9.19 -0.92
C ARG A 12 -8.84 10.17 -2.09
N SER A 13 -9.90 10.92 -2.39
CA SER A 13 -9.89 11.79 -3.58
C SER A 13 -8.80 12.84 -3.53
N SER A 14 -8.49 13.40 -2.35
CA SER A 14 -7.40 14.39 -2.24
C SER A 14 -6.03 13.83 -2.63
N VAL A 15 -5.82 12.53 -2.49
CA VAL A 15 -4.59 11.83 -2.90
C VAL A 15 -4.52 11.68 -4.42
N MET A 16 -5.66 11.52 -5.09
CA MET A 16 -5.77 11.56 -6.56
C MET A 16 -5.56 12.98 -7.10
N THR A 17 -6.21 13.97 -6.50
CA THR A 17 -6.08 15.39 -6.88
C THR A 17 -4.65 15.90 -6.74
N ASN A 18 -3.93 15.51 -5.67
CA ASN A 18 -2.52 15.87 -5.48
C ASN A 18 -1.59 15.31 -6.56
N ARG A 19 -2.04 14.29 -7.32
CA ARG A 19 -1.33 13.76 -8.50
C ARG A 19 -1.82 14.36 -9.82
N SER A 20 -2.69 15.36 -9.76
CA SER A 20 -3.32 15.97 -10.93
C SER A 20 -4.11 14.96 -11.77
N ILE A 21 -4.79 14.01 -11.10
CA ILE A 21 -5.70 13.04 -11.72
C ILE A 21 -7.12 13.43 -11.34
N THR A 22 -8.00 13.57 -12.33
CA THR A 22 -9.42 13.90 -12.14
C THR A 22 -10.27 12.81 -12.77
N PRO A 23 -10.70 11.81 -11.98
CA PRO A 23 -11.51 10.71 -12.48
C PRO A 23 -12.82 11.19 -13.11
N GLN A 24 -13.16 10.66 -14.29
CA GLN A 24 -14.46 10.89 -14.92
C GLN A 24 -15.59 10.21 -14.16
N ARG A 25 -15.29 9.06 -13.53
CA ARG A 25 -16.19 8.33 -12.66
C ARG A 25 -15.41 7.73 -11.49
N ALA A 26 -16.07 7.61 -10.36
CA ALA A 26 -15.61 6.87 -9.20
C ALA A 26 -16.75 5.97 -8.74
N VAL A 27 -16.51 4.66 -8.62
CA VAL A 27 -17.52 3.67 -8.25
C VAL A 27 -16.93 2.76 -7.18
N ALA A 28 -17.65 2.56 -6.07
CA ALA A 28 -17.27 1.57 -5.09
C ALA A 28 -17.26 0.17 -5.74
N ALA A 29 -16.22 -0.61 -5.50
CA ALA A 29 -16.05 -1.92 -6.12
C ALA A 29 -15.37 -2.89 -5.15
N ARG A 30 -15.52 -4.18 -5.42
CA ARG A 30 -14.79 -5.24 -4.72
C ARG A 30 -14.17 -6.23 -5.70
N VAL A 31 -13.10 -6.89 -5.27
CA VAL A 31 -12.47 -8.00 -6.02
C VAL A 31 -12.60 -9.27 -5.17
N PRO A 32 -13.51 -10.19 -5.52
CA PRO A 32 -13.76 -11.41 -4.73
C PRO A 32 -12.53 -12.31 -4.52
N THR A 33 -11.62 -12.34 -5.50
CA THR A 33 -10.47 -13.25 -5.54
C THR A 33 -9.29 -12.76 -4.70
N HIS A 34 -9.22 -11.47 -4.36
CA HIS A 34 -8.09 -10.86 -3.67
C HIS A 34 -8.48 -10.32 -2.30
N VAL A 35 -7.48 -10.18 -1.43
CA VAL A 35 -7.61 -9.56 -0.11
C VAL A 35 -6.58 -8.44 0.05
N LEU A 36 -6.88 -7.48 0.92
CA LEU A 36 -5.95 -6.40 1.28
C LEU A 36 -4.78 -6.97 2.09
N THR A 37 -3.57 -6.55 1.76
CA THR A 37 -2.34 -6.88 2.50
C THR A 37 -1.48 -5.63 2.71
N PHE A 38 -0.37 -5.75 3.45
CA PHE A 38 0.58 -4.65 3.67
C PHE A 38 2.01 -5.12 3.37
N ASP A 39 2.22 -5.44 2.10
CA ASP A 39 3.38 -6.21 1.62
C ASP A 39 4.49 -5.34 1.03
N ILE A 40 4.24 -4.03 0.91
CA ILE A 40 5.17 -3.09 0.32
C ILE A 40 6.08 -2.56 1.42
N PHE A 41 7.38 -2.68 1.22
CA PHE A 41 8.39 -2.22 2.16
C PHE A 41 8.36 -0.70 2.31
N GLY A 42 8.41 -0.25 3.56
CA GLY A 42 8.66 1.13 3.92
C GLY A 42 9.81 1.23 4.94
N PHE A 43 9.79 2.27 5.76
CA PHE A 43 10.80 2.55 6.78
C PHE A 43 10.32 2.16 8.17
N PRO A 44 11.03 1.26 8.89
CA PRO A 44 10.82 1.04 10.32
C PRO A 44 10.76 2.37 11.10
N TYR A 45 10.00 2.38 12.20
CA TYR A 45 9.78 3.51 13.09
C TYR A 45 9.07 4.74 12.47
N SER A 46 8.58 4.64 11.23
CA SER A 46 7.82 5.72 10.60
C SER A 46 6.65 5.17 9.78
N GLU A 47 6.91 4.70 8.56
CA GLU A 47 5.93 4.10 7.67
C GLU A 47 6.47 2.77 7.19
N PRO A 48 6.34 1.71 7.99
CA PRO A 48 7.10 0.48 7.75
C PRO A 48 6.49 -0.37 6.64
N SER A 49 5.19 -0.23 6.37
CA SER A 49 4.54 -0.91 5.25
C SER A 49 3.46 -0.07 4.58
N PHE A 50 3.21 -0.38 3.30
CA PHE A 50 2.13 0.18 2.49
C PHE A 50 1.24 -0.92 1.94
N ALA A 51 0.03 -0.54 1.54
CA ALA A 51 -1.00 -1.46 1.11
C ALA A 51 -0.60 -2.20 -0.16
N SER A 52 -0.99 -3.47 -0.24
CA SER A 52 -1.02 -4.25 -1.46
C SER A 52 -2.27 -5.12 -1.50
N ILE A 53 -2.38 -5.96 -2.51
CA ILE A 53 -3.37 -7.03 -2.57
C ILE A 53 -2.66 -8.34 -2.84
N ALA A 54 -3.32 -9.44 -2.51
CA ALA A 54 -2.87 -10.77 -2.89
C ALA A 54 -4.09 -11.66 -3.12
N GLU A 55 -3.95 -12.65 -4.00
CA GLU A 55 -4.96 -13.69 -4.15
C GLU A 55 -5.19 -14.40 -2.81
N ARG A 56 -6.45 -14.64 -2.45
CA ARG A 56 -6.85 -15.20 -1.15
C ARG A 56 -6.16 -16.54 -0.85
N SER A 57 -5.93 -17.36 -1.85
CA SER A 57 -5.25 -18.66 -1.76
C SER A 57 -3.77 -18.55 -1.34
N ASN A 58 -3.13 -17.41 -1.59
CA ASN A 58 -1.69 -17.21 -1.39
C ASN A 58 -1.36 -16.59 -0.02
N VAL A 59 -2.35 -16.34 0.83
CA VAL A 59 -2.16 -15.67 2.12
C VAL A 59 -2.89 -16.38 3.25
N ALA A 60 -2.28 -16.38 4.43
CA ALA A 60 -2.91 -16.84 5.67
C ALA A 60 -3.58 -15.68 6.40
N VAL A 61 -4.56 -15.94 7.28
CA VAL A 61 -5.20 -14.89 8.11
C VAL A 61 -4.24 -14.09 8.99
N LYS A 62 -3.06 -14.64 9.29
CA LYS A 62 -1.98 -13.95 10.06
C LYS A 62 -1.13 -13.00 9.22
N THR A 63 -1.41 -12.89 7.92
CA THR A 63 -0.74 -12.00 6.97
C THR A 63 -0.97 -10.54 7.33
N VAL A 64 -2.19 -10.20 7.75
CA VAL A 64 -2.57 -8.85 8.16
C VAL A 64 -2.68 -8.83 9.67
N LEU A 65 -2.00 -7.85 10.28
CA LEU A 65 -2.00 -7.66 11.73
C LEU A 65 -3.31 -7.00 12.15
N SER A 66 -3.91 -7.49 13.23
CA SER A 66 -5.16 -7.00 13.79
C SER A 66 -5.05 -6.88 15.30
N LYS A 67 -5.69 -5.83 15.84
CA LYS A 67 -5.62 -5.46 17.26
C LYS A 67 -6.09 -6.57 18.21
N ASN A 68 -7.02 -7.41 17.75
CA ASN A 68 -7.66 -8.45 18.56
C ASN A 68 -7.26 -9.87 18.12
N GLY A 69 -6.07 -10.03 17.52
CA GLY A 69 -5.56 -11.33 17.07
C GLY A 69 -5.81 -11.58 15.59
N THR A 70 -6.37 -12.73 15.23
CA THR A 70 -6.64 -13.06 13.82
C THR A 70 -7.97 -12.47 13.37
N VAL A 71 -7.97 -11.81 12.22
CA VAL A 71 -9.18 -11.28 11.57
C VAL A 71 -9.47 -12.08 10.29
N GLU A 72 -10.74 -12.27 9.97
CA GLU A 72 -11.13 -12.79 8.66
C GLU A 72 -10.70 -11.78 7.58
N LEU A 73 -10.18 -12.27 6.46
CA LEU A 73 -9.78 -11.42 5.34
C LEU A 73 -10.95 -11.33 4.34
N PRO A 74 -11.77 -10.27 4.35
CA PRO A 74 -12.83 -10.09 3.38
C PRO A 74 -12.23 -9.85 1.98
N PRO A 75 -13.01 -10.02 0.90
CA PRO A 75 -12.62 -9.53 -0.41
C PRO A 75 -12.14 -8.09 -0.34
N VAL A 76 -11.09 -7.74 -1.08
CA VAL A 76 -10.61 -6.35 -1.10
C VAL A 76 -11.69 -5.47 -1.69
N HIS A 77 -12.08 -4.43 -0.95
CA HIS A 77 -12.96 -3.36 -1.43
C HIS A 77 -12.12 -2.11 -1.67
N GLY A 78 -12.60 -1.32 -2.62
CA GLY A 78 -11.91 -0.13 -3.08
C GLY A 78 -12.77 0.70 -4.01
N VAL A 79 -12.12 1.56 -4.77
CA VAL A 79 -12.76 2.50 -5.69
C VAL A 79 -12.24 2.24 -7.10
N ALA A 80 -13.14 1.91 -8.01
CA ALA A 80 -12.86 1.89 -9.44
C ALA A 80 -13.00 3.32 -9.99
N TYR A 81 -11.88 3.90 -10.43
CA TYR A 81 -11.82 5.20 -11.07
C TYR A 81 -11.71 5.02 -12.59
N LEU A 82 -12.56 5.72 -13.35
CA LEU A 82 -12.43 5.81 -14.80
C LEU A 82 -11.55 7.02 -15.14
N ILE A 83 -10.33 6.76 -15.61
CA ILE A 83 -9.30 7.77 -15.90
C ILE A 83 -8.78 7.63 -17.33
N THR A 84 -8.07 8.65 -17.83
CA THR A 84 -7.40 8.55 -19.14
C THR A 84 -6.15 7.67 -19.06
N GLN A 85 -5.63 7.26 -20.22
CA GLN A 85 -4.38 6.47 -20.26
C GLN A 85 -3.20 7.28 -19.73
N GLU A 86 -3.16 8.57 -20.02
CA GLU A 86 -2.11 9.49 -19.59
C GLU A 86 -2.13 9.70 -18.08
N GLU A 87 -3.32 9.78 -17.48
CA GLU A 87 -3.49 9.82 -16.02
C GLU A 87 -3.05 8.52 -15.35
N TYR A 88 -3.34 7.37 -15.97
CA TYR A 88 -2.91 6.07 -15.48
C TYR A 88 -1.39 5.93 -15.50
N ILE A 89 -0.72 6.33 -16.58
CA ILE A 89 0.76 6.33 -16.66
C ILE A 89 1.36 7.23 -15.57
N LYS A 90 0.81 8.43 -15.36
CA LYS A 90 1.24 9.32 -14.27
C LYS A 90 1.09 8.67 -12.89
N LEU A 91 0.00 7.92 -12.69
CA LEU A 91 -0.23 7.19 -11.45
C LEU A 91 0.86 6.14 -11.23
N VAL A 92 1.12 5.27 -12.22
CA VAL A 92 2.14 4.22 -12.15
C VAL A 92 3.53 4.80 -11.84
N VAL A 93 3.91 5.89 -12.51
CA VAL A 93 5.16 6.62 -12.24
C VAL A 93 5.22 7.09 -10.78
N SER A 94 4.12 7.61 -10.25
CA SER A 94 4.05 8.15 -8.88
C SER A 94 4.13 7.07 -7.78
N GLU A 95 3.66 5.85 -8.07
CA GLU A 95 3.63 4.71 -7.14
C GLU A 95 4.99 4.00 -6.98
N GLY A 96 6.03 4.49 -7.68
CA GLY A 96 7.39 3.98 -7.55
C GLY A 96 7.98 3.40 -8.82
N GLY A 97 7.48 3.81 -10.00
CA GLY A 97 8.08 3.50 -11.30
C GLY A 97 8.19 2.00 -11.60
N GLY A 98 7.20 1.22 -11.16
CA GLY A 98 7.15 -0.23 -11.37
C GLY A 98 8.07 -1.09 -10.47
N VAL A 99 8.79 -0.47 -9.52
CA VAL A 99 9.75 -1.19 -8.67
C VAL A 99 9.05 -1.96 -7.56
N ALA A 100 8.22 -1.27 -6.78
CA ALA A 100 7.52 -1.86 -5.63
C ALA A 100 6.26 -2.61 -6.06
N TYR A 101 5.61 -2.12 -7.11
CA TYR A 101 4.37 -2.66 -7.63
C TYR A 101 4.53 -3.18 -9.05
N ARG A 102 3.85 -4.28 -9.36
CA ARG A 102 3.52 -4.72 -10.72
C ARG A 102 2.08 -4.35 -11.05
N GLU A 103 1.83 -4.01 -12.31
CA GLU A 103 0.47 -3.82 -12.81
C GLU A 103 -0.18 -5.18 -13.10
N ILE A 104 -1.44 -5.34 -12.72
CA ILE A 104 -2.25 -6.51 -13.02
C ILE A 104 -3.64 -6.09 -13.47
N GLU A 105 -4.27 -6.92 -14.29
CA GLU A 105 -5.68 -6.79 -14.65
C GLU A 105 -6.49 -7.86 -13.93
N ILE A 106 -7.55 -7.42 -13.25
CA ILE A 106 -8.40 -8.30 -12.44
C ILE A 106 -9.87 -7.95 -12.64
N GLU A 107 -10.76 -8.90 -12.38
CA GLU A 107 -12.20 -8.68 -12.43
C GLU A 107 -12.69 -8.05 -11.13
N ALA A 108 -13.34 -6.88 -11.23
CA ALA A 108 -14.00 -6.22 -10.10
C ALA A 108 -15.52 -6.23 -10.28
N GLU A 109 -16.23 -6.42 -9.17
CA GLU A 109 -17.68 -6.26 -9.05
C GLU A 109 -17.99 -4.85 -8.54
N PHE A 110 -18.80 -4.10 -9.28
CA PHE A 110 -19.24 -2.79 -8.84
C PHE A 110 -20.32 -2.91 -7.76
N LEU A 111 -20.33 -1.95 -6.86
CA LEU A 111 -21.24 -1.89 -5.73
C LEU A 111 -22.29 -0.79 -5.97
N THR A 112 -23.49 -1.07 -5.49
CA THR A 112 -24.57 -0.09 -5.35
C THR A 112 -24.26 0.87 -4.21
N GLU A 113 -24.99 1.98 -4.11
CA GLU A 113 -24.87 2.93 -2.98
C GLU A 113 -25.13 2.29 -1.62
N LYS A 114 -25.84 1.15 -1.59
CA LYS A 114 -26.09 0.36 -0.38
C LYS A 114 -24.95 -0.62 -0.05
N GLY A 115 -23.86 -0.60 -0.81
CA GLY A 115 -22.71 -1.49 -0.64
C GLY A 115 -22.93 -2.93 -1.15
N GLN A 116 -24.04 -3.20 -1.82
CA GLN A 116 -24.34 -4.53 -2.39
C GLN A 116 -23.82 -4.66 -3.82
N PRO A 117 -23.41 -5.86 -4.29
CA PRO A 117 -23.03 -6.08 -5.67
C PRO A 117 -24.14 -5.65 -6.64
N SER A 118 -23.80 -4.80 -7.62
CA SER A 118 -24.76 -4.31 -8.60
C SER A 118 -25.05 -5.33 -9.72
N GLY A 119 -24.31 -6.44 -9.76
CA GLY A 119 -24.27 -7.37 -10.89
C GLY A 119 -23.39 -6.91 -12.05
N GLN A 120 -22.94 -5.65 -12.06
CA GLN A 120 -22.00 -5.15 -13.05
C GLN A 120 -20.57 -5.54 -12.68
N ARG A 121 -19.84 -6.06 -13.67
CA ARG A 121 -18.42 -6.39 -13.56
C ARG A 121 -17.61 -5.67 -14.63
N ALA A 122 -16.35 -5.41 -14.33
CA ALA A 122 -15.39 -4.86 -15.29
C ALA A 122 -14.00 -5.39 -15.01
N THR A 123 -13.21 -5.58 -16.07
CA THR A 123 -11.76 -5.71 -15.95
C THR A 123 -11.20 -4.36 -15.53
N VAL A 124 -10.46 -4.36 -14.43
CA VAL A 124 -9.81 -3.17 -13.87
C VAL A 124 -8.30 -3.39 -13.79
N SER A 125 -7.55 -2.35 -14.12
CA SER A 125 -6.11 -2.32 -13.90
C SER A 125 -5.84 -1.90 -12.47
N THR A 126 -4.93 -2.57 -11.78
CA THR A 126 -4.52 -2.23 -10.43
C THR A 126 -3.04 -2.56 -10.22
N LEU A 127 -2.57 -2.33 -9.00
CA LEU A 127 -1.19 -2.55 -8.60
C LEU A 127 -1.13 -3.68 -7.59
N GLU A 128 -0.11 -4.51 -7.63
CA GLU A 128 0.17 -5.59 -6.68
C GLU A 128 1.65 -5.57 -6.31
N ALA A 129 2.03 -5.99 -5.11
CA ALA A 129 3.42 -6.05 -4.69
C ALA A 129 4.22 -6.96 -5.62
N LYS A 130 5.28 -6.42 -6.24
CA LYS A 130 6.19 -7.19 -7.07
C LYS A 130 7.06 -8.13 -6.23
N TYR A 131 7.43 -7.66 -5.03
CA TYR A 131 8.25 -8.38 -4.06
C TYR A 131 7.60 -8.31 -2.68
N PRO A 132 6.59 -9.15 -2.38
CA PRO A 132 5.83 -9.06 -1.14
C PRO A 132 6.73 -9.35 0.07
N PHE A 133 6.85 -8.37 0.96
CA PHE A 133 7.67 -8.48 2.15
C PHE A 133 6.94 -9.25 3.26
N ARG A 134 7.57 -10.34 3.71
CA ARG A 134 7.06 -11.21 4.78
C ARG A 134 8.14 -11.45 5.83
N PRO A 135 7.77 -11.57 7.11
CA PRO A 135 6.45 -11.27 7.67
C PRO A 135 6.15 -9.76 7.63
N ASN A 136 4.86 -9.42 7.57
CA ASN A 136 4.38 -8.05 7.39
C ASN A 136 4.62 -7.16 8.59
N ALA A 137 5.06 -5.94 8.34
CA ALA A 137 4.96 -4.84 9.27
C ALA A 137 3.53 -4.24 9.24
N ALA A 138 3.13 -3.57 10.33
CA ALA A 138 1.86 -2.85 10.39
C ALA A 138 1.96 -1.50 9.65
N PRO A 139 0.94 -1.06 8.90
CA PRO A 139 0.94 0.29 8.32
C PRO A 139 1.08 1.38 9.39
N SER A 140 1.54 2.57 9.03
CA SER A 140 1.50 3.71 9.98
C SER A 140 0.05 4.11 10.27
N ALA A 141 -0.23 4.62 11.47
CA ALA A 141 -1.55 5.16 11.82
C ALA A 141 -2.00 6.24 10.82
N ARG A 142 -1.07 7.08 10.37
CA ARG A 142 -1.30 8.10 9.34
C ARG A 142 -1.74 7.48 8.01
N TYR A 143 -1.04 6.44 7.56
CA TYR A 143 -1.32 5.78 6.28
C TYR A 143 -2.62 4.99 6.32
N LEU A 144 -2.87 4.19 7.38
CA LEU A 144 -4.13 3.49 7.58
C LEU A 144 -5.32 4.47 7.65
N GLY A 145 -5.11 5.64 8.25
CA GLY A 145 -6.10 6.73 8.23
C GLY A 145 -6.50 7.20 6.82
N LEU A 146 -5.60 7.12 5.82
CA LEU A 146 -5.95 7.40 4.42
C LEU A 146 -6.92 6.36 3.85
N LEU A 147 -6.71 5.09 4.17
CA LEU A 147 -7.59 4.01 3.71
C LEU A 147 -8.97 4.15 4.36
N ILE A 148 -9.01 4.37 5.67
CA ILE A 148 -10.27 4.56 6.42
C ILE A 148 -11.04 5.77 5.89
N THR A 149 -10.38 6.91 5.73
CA THR A 149 -11.04 8.13 5.24
C THR A 149 -11.51 7.99 3.79
N GLY A 150 -10.71 7.37 2.92
CA GLY A 150 -11.13 7.09 1.53
C GLY A 150 -12.29 6.10 1.45
N ALA A 151 -12.30 5.07 2.30
CA ALA A 151 -13.41 4.12 2.38
C ALA A 151 -14.72 4.80 2.80
N ALA A 152 -14.66 5.68 3.80
CA ALA A 152 -15.81 6.46 4.25
C ALA A 152 -16.28 7.48 3.18
N GLU A 153 -15.35 8.18 2.54
CA GLU A 153 -15.62 9.16 1.47
C GLU A 153 -16.42 8.54 0.32
N HIS A 154 -16.06 7.32 -0.08
CA HIS A 154 -16.73 6.58 -1.15
C HIS A 154 -17.83 5.63 -0.68
N LYS A 155 -18.25 5.73 0.59
CA LYS A 155 -19.34 4.92 1.17
C LYS A 155 -19.15 3.42 0.93
N LEU A 156 -17.93 2.90 1.11
CA LEU A 156 -17.70 1.45 1.06
C LEU A 156 -18.57 0.73 2.11
N PRO A 157 -18.88 -0.57 1.94
CA PRO A 157 -19.73 -1.30 2.87
C PRO A 157 -19.27 -1.16 4.33
N HIS A 158 -20.24 -1.03 5.24
CA HIS A 158 -19.97 -0.79 6.67
C HIS A 158 -19.03 -1.84 7.26
N ASP A 159 -19.29 -3.12 7.00
CA ASP A 159 -18.48 -4.24 7.50
C ASP A 159 -17.01 -4.16 7.02
N TYR A 160 -16.78 -3.62 5.81
CA TYR A 160 -15.42 -3.41 5.31
C TYR A 160 -14.74 -2.21 5.99
N GLN A 161 -15.49 -1.14 6.29
CA GLN A 161 -14.96 -0.03 7.08
C GLN A 161 -14.59 -0.49 8.49
N GLU A 162 -15.44 -1.30 9.14
CA GLU A 162 -15.13 -1.92 10.44
C GLU A 162 -13.89 -2.81 10.38
N TYR A 163 -13.77 -3.63 9.33
CA TYR A 163 -12.56 -4.43 9.07
C TYR A 163 -11.30 -3.54 9.05
N LEU A 164 -11.31 -2.41 8.32
CA LEU A 164 -10.18 -1.48 8.30
C LEU A 164 -9.84 -0.89 9.68
N HIS A 165 -10.84 -0.66 10.53
CA HIS A 165 -10.65 -0.15 11.89
C HIS A 165 -10.05 -1.19 12.87
N GLN A 166 -10.24 -2.48 12.59
CA GLN A 166 -9.68 -3.58 13.37
C GLN A 166 -8.19 -3.81 13.09
N LEU A 167 -7.69 -3.34 11.95
CA LEU A 167 -6.29 -3.51 11.56
C LEU A 167 -5.35 -2.82 12.55
N GLU A 168 -4.24 -3.48 12.83
CA GLU A 168 -3.17 -2.94 13.65
C GLU A 168 -2.39 -1.88 12.85
N CYS A 169 -1.88 -0.87 13.55
CA CYS A 169 -1.06 0.17 12.95
C CYS A 169 0.11 0.51 13.88
N LEU A 170 1.22 0.95 13.28
CA LEU A 170 2.36 1.42 14.04
C LEU A 170 1.97 2.66 14.86
N GLU A 171 2.03 2.51 16.18
CA GLU A 171 1.89 3.62 17.11
C GLU A 171 3.20 4.43 17.22
N PRO A 172 3.11 5.75 17.45
CA PRO A 172 4.28 6.56 17.73
C PRO A 172 5.06 6.04 18.94
N PRO A 173 6.41 6.11 18.93
CA PRO A 173 7.20 5.59 20.04
C PRO A 173 6.88 6.32 21.35
N GLN A 174 6.43 5.56 22.35
CA GLN A 174 5.93 6.14 23.61
C GLN A 174 7.06 6.75 24.46
N SER A 175 8.24 6.11 24.51
CA SER A 175 9.37 6.57 25.34
C SER A 175 10.36 7.47 24.58
N ARG A 176 10.99 8.41 25.31
CA ARG A 176 12.03 9.31 24.73
C ARG A 176 13.22 8.53 24.16
N LEU A 177 13.61 7.44 24.82
CA LEU A 177 14.70 6.59 24.35
C LEU A 177 14.37 5.92 23.02
N LEU A 178 13.14 5.39 22.87
CA LEU A 178 12.69 4.80 21.61
C LEU A 178 12.64 5.83 20.48
N ARG A 179 12.19 7.06 20.77
CA ARG A 179 12.22 8.16 19.78
C ARG A 179 13.63 8.50 19.34
N LEU A 180 14.59 8.54 20.27
CA LEU A 180 15.99 8.82 19.96
C LEU A 180 16.61 7.70 19.10
N ARG A 181 16.32 6.44 19.43
CA ARG A 181 16.75 5.27 18.65
C ARG A 181 16.17 5.27 17.23
N ALA A 182 14.86 5.52 17.12
CA ALA A 182 14.18 5.70 15.84
C ALA A 182 14.81 6.84 15.03
N PHE A 183 15.12 7.96 15.69
CA PHE A 183 15.78 9.09 15.04
C PHE A 183 17.14 8.71 14.44
N PHE A 184 18.00 8.00 15.17
CA PHE A 184 19.29 7.56 14.65
C PHE A 184 19.15 6.58 13.46
N PHE A 185 18.24 5.61 13.58
CA PHE A 185 17.96 4.67 12.49
C PHE A 185 17.50 5.40 11.23
N LEU A 186 16.51 6.28 11.37
CA LEU A 186 15.93 7.02 10.24
C LEU A 186 16.94 8.02 9.66
N SER A 187 17.73 8.68 10.49
CA SER A 187 18.73 9.66 10.03
C SER A 187 19.82 9.03 9.16
N PHE A 188 20.12 7.75 9.38
CA PHE A 188 21.03 6.99 8.54
C PHE A 188 20.35 6.47 7.26
N TRP A 189 19.26 5.70 7.40
CA TRP A 189 18.68 4.98 6.25
C TRP A 189 17.83 5.84 5.31
N LYS A 190 17.11 6.82 5.85
CA LYS A 190 16.21 7.67 5.06
C LYS A 190 16.92 8.43 3.94
N PRO A 191 18.03 9.17 4.17
CA PRO A 191 18.72 9.85 3.08
C PRO A 191 19.27 8.89 2.03
N VAL A 192 19.81 7.73 2.44
CA VAL A 192 20.36 6.71 1.52
C VAL A 192 19.28 6.22 0.55
N LEU A 193 18.15 5.75 1.09
CA LEU A 193 17.06 5.23 0.27
C LEU A 193 16.34 6.32 -0.53
N GLN A 194 16.23 7.55 -0.01
CA GLN A 194 15.67 8.68 -0.76
C GLN A 194 16.51 9.04 -1.98
N GLN A 195 17.85 8.97 -1.89
CA GLN A 195 18.71 9.20 -3.06
C GLN A 195 18.55 8.09 -4.10
N LEU A 196 18.44 6.84 -3.67
CA LEU A 196 18.17 5.71 -4.56
C LEU A 196 16.82 5.87 -5.28
N VAL A 197 15.76 6.21 -4.57
CA VAL A 197 14.42 6.45 -5.17
C VAL A 197 14.46 7.66 -6.12
N LYS A 198 15.18 8.74 -5.77
CA LYS A 198 15.35 9.90 -6.65
C LYS A 198 16.08 9.53 -7.93
N TYR A 199 17.14 8.73 -7.83
CA TYR A 199 17.87 8.20 -8.97
C TYR A 199 16.97 7.35 -9.86
N MET A 200 16.19 6.43 -9.27
CA MET A 200 15.22 5.62 -10.00
C MET A 200 14.23 6.51 -10.78
N LYS A 201 13.60 7.49 -10.12
CA LYS A 201 12.63 8.39 -10.76
C LYS A 201 13.21 9.18 -11.93
N ALA A 202 14.49 9.54 -11.86
CA ALA A 202 15.18 10.23 -12.94
C ALA A 202 15.48 9.33 -14.16
N ASN A 203 15.41 8.01 -14.00
CA ASN A 203 15.69 7.00 -15.03
C ASN A 203 14.44 6.18 -15.42
N VAL A 204 13.24 6.66 -15.07
CA VAL A 204 11.98 6.05 -15.52
C VAL A 204 11.76 6.39 -17.00
N LYS A 205 11.45 5.37 -17.80
CA LYS A 205 11.17 5.46 -19.24
C LYS A 205 9.74 5.98 -19.48
N ALA A 206 9.41 6.24 -20.73
CA ALA A 206 8.10 6.78 -21.11
C ALA A 206 6.91 5.85 -20.79
N ASP A 207 7.17 4.55 -20.63
CA ASP A 207 6.19 3.54 -20.23
C ASP A 207 5.96 3.49 -18.70
N GLY A 208 6.71 4.26 -17.91
CA GLY A 208 6.58 4.29 -16.46
C GLY A 208 7.50 3.33 -15.70
N HIS A 209 8.33 2.55 -16.39
CA HIS A 209 9.25 1.58 -15.78
C HIS A 209 10.72 2.02 -15.88
N CYS A 210 11.57 1.52 -14.98
CA CYS A 210 13.03 1.69 -15.07
C CYS A 210 13.72 0.38 -15.47
N GLU A 211 15.04 0.42 -15.71
CA GLU A 211 15.79 -0.79 -16.03
C GLU A 211 15.88 -1.74 -14.83
N GLN A 212 15.86 -3.05 -15.09
CA GLN A 212 15.80 -4.09 -14.06
C GLN A 212 16.91 -3.96 -13.00
N TRP A 213 18.12 -3.58 -13.39
CA TRP A 213 19.23 -3.43 -12.44
C TRP A 213 19.01 -2.28 -11.43
N ILE A 214 18.26 -1.24 -11.82
CA ILE A 214 17.87 -0.13 -10.95
C ILE A 214 16.86 -0.64 -9.92
N GLU A 215 15.86 -1.40 -10.36
CA GLU A 215 14.89 -2.03 -9.47
C GLU A 215 15.58 -2.93 -8.45
N ASP A 216 16.48 -3.82 -8.91
CA ASP A 216 17.24 -4.73 -8.07
C ASP A 216 18.07 -3.97 -7.02
N LEU A 217 18.64 -2.82 -7.40
CA LEU A 217 19.37 -1.96 -6.47
C LEU A 217 18.47 -1.39 -5.37
N ILE A 218 17.26 -0.92 -5.71
CA ILE A 218 16.28 -0.44 -4.74
C ILE A 218 15.88 -1.57 -3.78
N VAL A 219 15.50 -2.73 -4.33
CA VAL A 219 15.06 -3.89 -3.55
C VAL A 219 16.16 -4.36 -2.60
N ARG A 220 17.41 -4.44 -3.07
CA ARG A 220 18.57 -4.76 -2.22
C ARG A 220 18.80 -3.69 -1.16
N GLY A 221 18.62 -2.41 -1.49
CA GLY A 221 18.72 -1.30 -0.53
C GLY A 221 17.72 -1.43 0.62
N TYR A 222 16.43 -1.63 0.30
CA TYR A 222 15.41 -1.88 1.32
C TYR A 222 15.67 -3.20 2.08
N GLY A 223 16.11 -4.26 1.38
CA GLY A 223 16.48 -5.52 2.00
C GLY A 223 17.62 -5.39 3.01
N ALA A 224 18.66 -4.62 2.68
CA ALA A 224 19.77 -4.32 3.59
C ALA A 224 19.31 -3.53 4.82
N MET A 225 18.44 -2.52 4.62
CA MET A 225 17.82 -1.78 5.72
C MET A 225 17.05 -2.71 6.65
N TRP A 226 16.12 -3.50 6.11
CA TRP A 226 15.30 -4.42 6.90
C TRP A 226 16.11 -5.52 7.58
N SER A 227 17.19 -5.98 6.94
CA SER A 227 18.13 -6.92 7.56
C SER A 227 18.84 -6.28 8.75
N SER A 228 19.40 -5.09 8.57
CA SER A 228 20.03 -4.36 9.68
C SER A 228 19.03 -4.10 10.81
N HIS A 229 17.78 -3.76 10.48
CA HIS A 229 16.70 -3.59 11.43
C HIS A 229 16.45 -4.87 12.23
N ASN A 230 16.18 -5.98 11.57
CA ASN A 230 15.77 -7.21 12.23
C ASN A 230 16.87 -7.83 13.10
N TRP A 231 18.12 -7.76 12.66
CA TRP A 231 19.24 -8.44 13.32
C TRP A 231 20.00 -7.56 14.31
N VAL A 232 19.99 -6.24 14.12
CA VAL A 232 20.74 -5.30 14.96
C VAL A 232 19.81 -4.40 15.75
N TYR A 233 18.92 -3.66 15.11
CA TYR A 233 18.16 -2.62 15.80
C TYR A 233 17.00 -3.19 16.63
N ALA A 234 16.16 -4.04 16.05
CA ALA A 234 14.97 -4.57 16.71
C ALA A 234 15.25 -5.24 18.07
N PRO A 235 16.27 -6.12 18.23
CA PRO A 235 16.54 -6.78 19.51
C PRO A 235 16.94 -5.82 20.64
N PHE A 236 17.70 -4.77 20.32
CA PHE A 236 18.24 -3.86 21.34
C PHE A 236 17.41 -2.58 21.51
N TRP A 237 16.80 -2.11 20.42
CA TRP A 237 16.20 -0.80 20.31
C TRP A 237 14.67 -0.84 20.31
N GLY A 238 14.06 -2.02 20.25
CA GLY A 238 12.63 -2.20 20.03
C GLY A 238 12.31 -2.24 18.54
N ARG A 239 11.30 -3.01 18.13
CA ARG A 239 11.01 -3.25 16.71
C ARG A 239 10.51 -2.00 15.98
N GLY A 240 9.45 -1.35 16.44
CA GLY A 240 8.93 -0.17 15.74
C GLY A 240 8.47 -0.44 14.29
N ASP A 241 8.13 -1.69 13.98
CA ASP A 241 7.48 -2.11 12.74
C ASP A 241 6.03 -2.56 12.95
N GLY A 242 5.52 -2.40 14.18
CA GLY A 242 4.15 -2.75 14.56
C GLY A 242 3.89 -4.24 14.74
N ARG A 243 4.95 -5.05 14.86
CA ARG A 243 4.87 -6.49 15.21
C ARG A 243 5.32 -6.75 16.64
#